data_AF-A0A4P9Z0U8-F1
#
_entry.id   AF-A0A4P9Z0U8-F1
#
_cell.length_a   1.000
_cell.length_b   1.000
_cell.length_c   1.000
_cell.angle_alpha   90.00
_cell.angle_beta   90.00
_cell.angle_gamma   90.00
#
_symmetry.space_group_name_H-M   'P 1'
#
loop_
_entity.id
_entity.type
_entity.pdbx_description
1 polymer ?
#
loop_
_entity_poly.entity_id
_entity_poly.type
_entity_poly.pdbx_seq_one_letter_code
_entity_poly.pdbx_strand_id
1 'polypeptide(L)'
;MLPNSTPTGYGASVRASGSHKPIDASTGAYRAGHPPPPLEAFVAFVARCSRVRTGTLMCAVVLLDRLRARLPKEARGQACTAHRLFLASLVIAGKCISDYWPVNTHWVEHKLGFPASEISLMERQMLRLLDYSLAIDEAHLVSVAVRFLPP
;
A
#
# COMPACT_ATOMS: atom_id res chain seq x y z
N MET A 1 38.61 -52.15 32.98
CA MET A 1 38.31 -52.00 31.54
C MET A 1 37.97 -50.54 31.28
N LEU A 2 38.62 -49.94 30.28
CA LEU A 2 38.69 -48.51 29.95
C LEU A 2 37.34 -47.88 29.50
N PRO A 3 37.25 -46.54 29.41
CA PRO A 3 36.09 -45.70 29.73
C PRO A 3 35.35 -45.18 28.50
N ASN A 4 34.22 -44.46 28.68
CA ASN A 4 33.72 -43.60 27.61
C ASN A 4 33.04 -42.30 28.10
N SER A 5 33.75 -41.20 27.83
CA SER A 5 33.29 -39.95 27.18
C SER A 5 32.16 -39.10 27.79
N THR A 6 32.59 -37.93 28.26
CA THR A 6 31.90 -36.62 28.25
C THR A 6 31.16 -36.30 26.94
N PRO A 7 30.10 -35.48 27.00
CA PRO A 7 29.81 -34.52 25.95
C PRO A 7 29.95 -33.08 26.46
N THR A 8 31.10 -32.51 26.10
CA THR A 8 31.35 -31.16 25.59
C THR A 8 30.16 -30.19 25.57
N GLY A 9 30.35 -29.06 26.25
CA GLY A 9 29.45 -27.91 26.19
C GLY A 9 29.40 -27.29 24.80
N TYR A 10 28.19 -27.03 24.32
CA TYR A 10 27.93 -26.12 23.21
C TYR A 10 27.63 -24.72 23.76
N GLY A 11 28.69 -24.04 24.18
CA GLY A 11 28.71 -22.58 24.23
C GLY A 11 29.04 -22.05 22.84
N ALA A 12 28.06 -21.97 21.94
CA ALA A 12 28.19 -21.26 20.68
C ALA A 12 27.65 -19.84 20.86
N SER A 13 28.56 -18.93 21.25
CA SER A 13 28.36 -17.48 21.20
C SER A 13 28.15 -17.08 19.74
N VAL A 14 26.90 -16.91 19.33
CA VAL A 14 26.56 -16.27 18.05
C VAL A 14 26.78 -14.78 18.23
N ARG A 15 27.99 -14.32 17.88
CA ARG A 15 28.26 -12.92 17.58
C ARG A 15 27.35 -12.51 16.43
N ALA A 16 26.22 -11.89 16.76
CA ALA A 16 25.43 -11.11 15.81
C ALA A 16 26.22 -9.84 15.44
N SER A 17 27.23 -10.00 14.59
CA SER A 17 27.81 -8.89 13.84
C SER A 17 26.89 -8.58 12.66
N GLY A 18 25.68 -8.10 12.97
CA GLY A 18 24.82 -7.45 12.00
C GLY A 18 25.30 -6.01 11.86
N SER A 19 26.07 -5.74 10.81
CA SER A 19 26.31 -4.37 10.33
C SER A 19 24.97 -3.76 9.92
N HIS A 20 24.28 -3.15 10.89
CA HIS A 20 23.05 -2.43 10.64
C HIS A 20 23.42 -1.18 9.83
N LYS A 21 23.36 -1.29 8.50
CA LYS A 21 23.36 -0.11 7.63
C LYS A 21 22.22 0.81 8.08
N PRO A 22 22.44 2.14 8.12
CA PRO A 22 21.40 3.08 8.47
C PRO A 22 20.25 2.92 7.48
N ILE A 23 19.04 2.90 8.05
CA ILE A 23 17.80 2.55 7.39
C ILE A 23 17.53 3.56 6.27
N ASP A 24 17.56 3.11 5.02
CA ASP A 24 16.99 3.82 3.89
C ASP A 24 15.48 4.00 4.19
N ALA A 25 15.13 5.25 4.51
CA ALA A 25 13.78 5.79 4.51
C ALA A 25 13.37 6.32 3.11
N SER A 26 14.24 6.16 2.10
CA SER A 26 14.06 6.70 0.75
C SER A 26 13.25 5.80 -0.17
N THR A 27 12.99 4.53 0.20
CA THR A 27 12.28 3.60 -0.68
C THR A 27 10.76 3.82 -0.73
N GLY A 28 10.15 4.53 0.24
CA GLY A 28 8.70 4.79 0.28
C GLY A 28 7.81 3.53 0.40
N ALA A 29 8.37 2.32 0.45
CA ALA A 29 7.66 1.05 0.57
C ALA A 29 7.23 0.78 2.02
N TYR A 30 6.10 0.10 2.21
CA TYR A 30 5.69 -0.39 3.52
C TYR A 30 6.60 -1.55 3.97
N ARG A 31 6.92 -1.62 5.26
CA ARG A 31 7.67 -2.74 5.85
C ARG A 31 6.94 -3.21 7.11
N ALA A 32 6.51 -4.47 7.12
CA ALA A 32 5.87 -5.07 8.29
C ALA A 32 6.81 -5.01 9.50
N GLY A 33 6.29 -4.61 10.66
CA GLY A 33 7.08 -4.45 11.90
C GLY A 33 7.81 -3.10 12.02
N HIS A 34 7.73 -2.23 11.02
CA HIS A 34 8.27 -0.87 11.08
C HIS A 34 7.16 0.19 11.01
N PRO A 35 7.42 1.42 11.49
CA PRO A 35 6.53 2.55 11.24
C PRO A 35 6.26 2.72 9.74
N PRO A 36 5.01 3.06 9.34
CA PRO A 36 4.72 3.32 7.94
C PRO A 36 5.55 4.53 7.44
N PRO A 37 5.96 4.53 6.16
CA PRO A 37 6.65 5.67 5.57
C PRO A 37 5.76 6.93 5.58
N PRO A 38 6.31 8.12 5.32
CA PRO A 38 5.51 9.29 5.03
C PRO A 38 4.55 9.01 3.87
N LEU A 39 3.29 9.43 3.99
CA LEU A 39 2.24 9.14 3.00
C LEU A 39 2.62 9.65 1.61
N GLU A 40 3.18 10.86 1.52
CA GLU A 40 3.66 11.45 0.27
C GLU A 40 4.74 10.58 -0.41
N ALA A 41 5.67 10.04 0.36
CA ALA A 41 6.72 9.16 -0.14
C ALA A 41 6.14 7.84 -0.66
N PHE A 42 5.14 7.29 0.03
CA PHE A 42 4.42 6.09 -0.41
C PHE A 42 3.61 6.33 -1.68
N VAL A 43 2.85 7.43 -1.74
CA VAL A 43 2.06 7.80 -2.93
C VAL A 43 2.97 7.97 -4.13
N ALA A 44 4.07 8.72 -3.98
CA ALA A 44 5.05 8.91 -5.04
C ALA A 44 5.73 7.61 -5.46
N PHE A 45 6.00 6.70 -4.51
CA PHE A 45 6.57 5.39 -4.80
C PHE A 45 5.59 4.52 -5.60
N VAL A 46 4.36 4.36 -5.12
CA VAL A 46 3.31 3.58 -5.80
C VAL A 46 3.00 4.14 -7.19
N ALA A 47 2.89 5.46 -7.34
CA ALA A 47 2.65 6.09 -8.65
C ALA A 47 3.78 5.81 -9.65
N ARG A 48 5.05 5.84 -9.20
CA ARG A 48 6.21 5.50 -10.03
C ARG A 48 6.25 4.02 -10.41
N CYS A 49 5.99 3.11 -9.47
CA CYS A 49 6.05 1.67 -9.71
C CYS A 49 4.92 1.18 -10.62
N SER A 50 3.71 1.70 -10.43
CA SER A 50 2.51 1.20 -11.11
C SER A 50 2.38 1.63 -12.57
N ARG A 51 3.16 2.61 -13.04
CA ARG A 51 3.11 3.16 -14.42
C ARG A 51 1.69 3.50 -14.88
N VAL A 52 0.81 3.86 -13.95
CA VAL A 52 -0.59 4.15 -14.22
C VAL A 52 -0.74 5.48 -14.94
N ARG A 53 -1.76 5.58 -15.81
CA ARG A 53 -2.11 6.83 -16.48
C ARG A 53 -2.63 7.84 -15.47
N THR A 54 -2.43 9.13 -15.74
CA THR A 54 -2.97 10.23 -14.92
C THR A 54 -4.47 10.07 -14.66
N GLY A 55 -5.25 9.66 -15.67
CA GLY A 55 -6.68 9.40 -15.51
C GLY A 55 -7.00 8.36 -14.43
N THR A 56 -6.20 7.29 -14.30
CA THR A 56 -6.38 6.28 -13.25
C THR A 56 -6.12 6.85 -11.86
N LEU A 57 -5.12 7.71 -11.72
CA LEU A 57 -4.85 8.42 -10.45
C LEU A 57 -5.98 9.38 -10.10
N MET A 58 -6.51 10.12 -11.09
CA MET A 58 -7.65 11.00 -10.86
C MET A 58 -8.90 10.23 -10.41
N CYS A 59 -9.19 9.08 -11.03
CA CYS A 59 -10.25 8.20 -10.59
C CYS A 59 -10.03 7.66 -9.17
N ALA A 60 -8.80 7.30 -8.80
CA ALA A 60 -8.47 6.89 -7.43
C ALA A 60 -8.80 8.01 -6.42
N VAL A 61 -8.49 9.27 -6.76
CA VAL A 61 -8.84 10.44 -5.93
C VAL A 61 -10.36 10.62 -5.84
N VAL A 62 -11.12 10.45 -6.92
CA VAL A 62 -12.60 10.46 -6.88
C VAL A 62 -13.13 9.41 -5.89
N LEU A 63 -12.60 8.18 -5.94
CA LEU A 63 -13.00 7.12 -5.03
C LEU A 63 -12.64 7.44 -3.56
N LEU A 64 -11.51 8.10 -3.31
CA LEU A 64 -11.11 8.55 -1.98
C LEU A 64 -12.04 9.67 -1.46
N ASP A 65 -12.44 10.62 -2.30
CA ASP A 65 -13.39 11.67 -1.92
C ASP A 65 -14.76 11.09 -1.56
N ARG A 66 -15.24 10.11 -2.33
CA ARG A 66 -16.47 9.38 -2.03
C ARG A 66 -16.39 8.62 -0.71
N LEU A 67 -15.25 7.96 -0.48
CA LEU A 67 -15.02 7.27 0.78
C LEU A 67 -15.04 8.26 1.94
N ARG A 68 -14.35 9.39 1.81
CA ARG A 68 -14.34 10.46 2.83
C ARG A 68 -15.75 10.95 3.16
N ALA A 69 -16.62 11.11 2.17
CA ALA A 69 -18.01 11.54 2.38
C ALA A 69 -18.87 10.49 3.12
N ARG A 70 -18.48 9.21 3.06
CA ARG A 70 -19.19 8.10 3.70
C ARG A 70 -18.66 7.74 5.09
N LEU A 71 -17.47 8.20 5.44
CA LEU A 71 -16.90 7.96 6.76
C LEU A 71 -17.51 8.91 7.81
N PRO A 72 -17.77 8.42 9.04
CA PRO A 72 -18.12 9.29 10.17
C PRO A 72 -17.05 10.37 10.37
N LYS A 73 -17.44 11.58 10.79
CA LYS A 73 -16.49 12.70 11.01
C LYS A 73 -15.46 12.37 12.09
N GLU A 74 -15.82 11.47 13.00
CA GLU A 74 -15.01 11.00 14.12
C GLU A 74 -14.13 9.79 13.75
N ALA A 75 -14.22 9.29 12.51
CA ALA A 75 -13.43 8.14 12.07
C ALA A 75 -11.94 8.49 12.05
N ARG A 76 -11.19 7.90 13.00
CA ARG A 76 -9.74 8.00 13.06
C ARG A 76 -9.11 6.71 12.57
N GLY A 77 -8.37 6.80 11.47
CA GLY A 77 -7.54 5.70 10.98
C GLY A 77 -6.33 5.45 11.88
N GLN A 78 -5.77 4.25 11.78
CA GLN A 78 -4.45 3.94 12.30
C GLN A 78 -3.38 4.54 11.36
N ALA A 79 -2.11 4.62 11.79
CA ALA A 79 -1.03 5.25 11.02
C ALA A 79 -0.86 4.72 9.57
N CYS A 80 -1.22 3.45 9.32
CA CYS A 80 -1.14 2.82 8.01
C CYS A 80 -2.48 2.87 7.21
N THR A 81 -3.56 3.41 7.78
CA THR A 81 -4.88 3.42 7.13
C THR A 81 -4.86 4.23 5.83
N ALA A 82 -4.28 5.44 5.81
CA ALA A 82 -4.21 6.25 4.59
C ALA A 82 -3.46 5.57 3.44
N HIS A 83 -2.38 4.86 3.75
CA HIS A 83 -1.59 4.08 2.78
C HIS A 83 -2.43 2.98 2.14
N ARG A 84 -3.16 2.22 2.97
CA ARG A 84 -4.04 1.14 2.54
C ARG A 84 -5.21 1.66 1.70
N LEU A 85 -5.82 2.77 2.12
CA LEU A 85 -6.90 3.40 1.38
C LEU A 85 -6.44 3.89 0.01
N PHE A 86 -5.26 4.53 -0.05
CA PHE A 86 -4.69 4.95 -1.32
C PHE A 86 -4.44 3.75 -2.24
N LEU A 87 -3.78 2.71 -1.76
CA LEU A 87 -3.50 1.51 -2.57
C LEU A 87 -4.79 0.82 -3.04
N ALA A 88 -5.77 0.63 -2.16
CA ALA A 88 -7.07 0.05 -2.52
C ALA A 88 -7.79 0.89 -3.58
N SER A 89 -7.79 2.22 -3.43
CA SER A 89 -8.43 3.13 -4.38
C SER A 89 -7.81 3.04 -5.77
N LEU A 90 -6.47 2.91 -5.83
CA LEU A 90 -5.74 2.80 -7.09
C LEU A 90 -6.00 1.45 -7.78
N VAL A 91 -6.01 0.35 -7.02
CA VAL A 91 -6.30 -0.98 -7.55
C VAL A 91 -7.72 -1.03 -8.13
N ILE A 92 -8.71 -0.48 -7.41
CA ILE A 92 -10.10 -0.44 -7.88
C ILE A 92 -10.20 0.43 -9.14
N ALA A 93 -9.64 1.65 -9.12
CA ALA A 93 -9.69 2.56 -10.26
C ALA A 93 -9.07 1.93 -11.52
N GLY A 94 -7.96 1.22 -11.38
CA GLY A 94 -7.33 0.51 -12.48
C GLY A 94 -8.22 -0.56 -13.12
N LYS A 95 -8.88 -1.37 -12.29
CA LYS A 95 -9.85 -2.39 -12.73
C LYS A 95 -11.09 -1.80 -13.37
N CYS A 96 -11.51 -0.61 -12.98
CA CYS A 96 -12.69 0.05 -13.54
C CYS A 96 -12.45 0.69 -14.92
N ILE A 97 -11.20 1.07 -15.24
CA ILE A 97 -10.89 1.90 -16.42
C ILE A 97 -10.06 1.16 -17.47
N SER A 98 -9.39 0.08 -17.07
CA SER A 98 -8.48 -0.66 -17.95
C SER A 98 -9.06 -2.01 -18.30
N ASP A 99 -9.27 -2.27 -19.58
CA ASP A 99 -9.73 -3.57 -20.08
C ASP A 99 -8.71 -4.70 -19.80
N TYR A 100 -7.45 -4.33 -19.58
CA TYR A 100 -6.38 -5.20 -19.11
C TYR A 100 -5.75 -4.60 -17.85
N TRP A 101 -6.18 -5.07 -16.68
CA TRP A 101 -5.53 -4.76 -15.41
C TRP A 101 -4.80 -6.01 -14.88
N PRO A 102 -3.51 -5.91 -14.54
CA PRO A 102 -2.77 -7.05 -14.05
C PRO A 102 -3.36 -7.58 -12.74
N VAL A 103 -3.40 -8.90 -12.61
CA VAL A 103 -3.90 -9.59 -11.41
C VAL A 103 -3.08 -9.16 -10.20
N ASN A 104 -3.67 -9.24 -8.99
CA ASN A 104 -3.09 -8.66 -7.78
C ASN A 104 -1.65 -9.15 -7.43
N THR A 105 -1.18 -10.23 -8.06
CA THR A 105 0.21 -10.72 -8.03
C THR A 105 1.23 -9.68 -8.52
N HIS A 106 0.87 -8.84 -9.49
CA HIS A 106 1.78 -7.81 -10.03
C HIS A 106 2.19 -6.75 -8.99
N TRP A 107 1.34 -6.47 -7.99
CA TRP A 107 1.66 -5.52 -6.93
C TRP A 107 2.72 -6.04 -5.95
N VAL A 108 2.85 -7.37 -5.84
CA VAL A 108 3.86 -8.01 -5.00
C VAL A 108 5.26 -7.84 -5.63
N GLU A 109 5.34 -7.86 -6.96
CA GLU A 109 6.60 -7.66 -7.71
C GLU A 109 7.18 -6.26 -7.50
N HIS A 110 6.32 -5.26 -7.29
CA HIS A 110 6.71 -3.87 -7.02
C HIS A 110 7.20 -3.62 -5.58
N LYS A 111 7.31 -4.67 -4.76
CA LYS A 111 7.83 -4.60 -3.38
C LYS A 111 7.12 -3.53 -2.53
N LEU A 112 5.81 -3.35 -2.72
CA LEU A 112 5.02 -2.39 -1.96
C LEU A 112 4.93 -2.68 -0.45
N GLY A 113 5.31 -3.89 -0.04
CA GLY A 113 5.31 -4.31 1.35
C GLY A 113 4.06 -5.05 1.80
N PHE A 114 3.07 -5.21 0.91
CA PHE A 114 1.83 -5.92 1.20
C PHE A 114 1.74 -7.23 0.42
N PRO A 115 1.40 -8.35 1.06
CA PRO A 115 1.11 -9.59 0.36
C PRO A 115 -0.19 -9.47 -0.46
N ALA A 116 -0.31 -10.24 -1.53
CA ALA A 116 -1.46 -10.19 -2.44
C ALA A 116 -2.81 -10.43 -1.72
N SER A 117 -2.82 -11.28 -0.68
CA SER A 117 -4.01 -11.55 0.15
C SER A 117 -4.47 -10.31 0.91
N GLU A 118 -3.54 -9.50 1.39
CA GLU A 118 -3.81 -8.27 2.13
C GLU A 118 -4.28 -7.17 1.18
N ILE A 119 -3.67 -7.03 -0.01
CA ILE A 119 -4.14 -6.10 -1.05
C ILE A 119 -5.58 -6.44 -1.45
N SER A 120 -5.86 -7.73 -1.66
CA SER A 120 -7.21 -8.20 -1.99
C SER A 120 -8.19 -7.98 -0.84
N LEU A 121 -7.74 -8.06 0.42
CA LEU A 121 -8.56 -7.71 1.58
C LEU A 121 -8.88 -6.21 1.62
N MET A 122 -7.87 -5.35 1.41
CA MET A 122 -8.06 -3.90 1.37
C MET A 122 -9.05 -3.50 0.26
N GLU A 123 -8.93 -4.11 -0.92
CA GLU A 123 -9.84 -3.92 -2.04
C GLU A 123 -11.28 -4.27 -1.65
N ARG A 124 -11.52 -5.48 -1.13
CA ARG A 124 -12.86 -5.91 -0.69
C ARG A 124 -13.42 -5.02 0.42
N GLN A 125 -12.58 -4.55 1.35
CA GLN A 125 -13.00 -3.64 2.41
C GLN A 125 -13.44 -2.30 1.84
N MET A 126 -12.66 -1.71 0.92
CA MET A 126 -12.99 -0.43 0.29
C MET A 126 -14.25 -0.54 -0.58
N LEU A 127 -14.42 -1.63 -1.33
CA LEU A 127 -15.64 -1.88 -2.12
C LEU A 127 -16.90 -1.89 -1.23
N ARG A 128 -16.84 -2.53 -0.06
CA ARG A 128 -17.94 -2.52 0.91
C ARG A 128 -18.20 -1.14 1.48
N LEU A 129 -17.15 -0.38 1.82
CA LEU A 129 -17.31 1.00 2.31
C LEU A 129 -17.93 1.93 1.27
N LEU A 130 -17.62 1.71 0.00
CA LEU A 130 -18.21 2.44 -1.12
C LEU A 130 -19.58 1.91 -1.55
N ASP A 131 -20.03 0.78 -0.99
CA ASP A 131 -21.25 0.08 -1.42
C ASP A 131 -21.30 -0.11 -2.95
N TYR A 132 -20.13 -0.49 -3.52
CA TYR A 132 -19.95 -0.70 -4.95
C TYR A 132 -20.32 0.50 -5.86
N SER A 133 -20.41 1.71 -5.31
CA SER A 133 -20.64 2.94 -6.07
C SER A 133 -19.37 3.41 -6.81
N LEU A 134 -19.02 2.68 -7.89
CA LEU A 134 -17.77 2.84 -8.64
C LEU A 134 -17.91 3.63 -9.95
N ALA A 135 -19.13 3.95 -10.40
CA ALA A 135 -19.35 4.69 -11.64
C ALA A 135 -18.71 6.09 -11.54
N ILE A 136 -17.81 6.43 -12.46
CA ILE A 136 -17.14 7.74 -12.50
C ILE A 136 -17.46 8.37 -13.85
N ASP A 137 -18.00 9.59 -13.82
CA ASP A 137 -18.24 10.41 -15.01
C ASP A 137 -17.20 11.53 -15.13
N GLU A 138 -17.29 12.27 -16.23
CA GLU A 138 -16.41 13.41 -16.50
C GLU A 138 -16.53 14.53 -15.46
N ALA A 139 -17.73 14.79 -14.93
CA ALA A 139 -17.94 15.84 -13.93
C ALA A 139 -17.18 15.53 -12.63
N HIS A 140 -17.14 14.27 -12.21
CA HIS A 140 -16.32 13.84 -11.08
C HIS A 140 -14.83 14.10 -11.36
N LEU A 141 -14.35 13.80 -12.56
CA LEU A 141 -12.95 14.02 -12.93
C LEU A 141 -12.58 15.51 -12.94
N VAL A 142 -13.43 16.35 -13.53
CA VAL A 142 -13.25 17.82 -13.55
C VAL A 142 -13.19 18.38 -12.14
N SER A 143 -14.06 17.90 -11.24
CA SER A 143 -14.11 18.34 -9.83
C SER A 143 -12.81 18.05 -9.06
N VAL A 144 -12.08 17.00 -9.47
CA VAL A 144 -10.76 16.67 -8.91
C VAL A 144 -9.66 17.42 -9.65
N ALA A 145 -9.74 17.52 -10.97
CA ALA A 145 -8.75 18.17 -11.84
C ALA A 145 -8.49 19.62 -11.44
N VAL A 146 -9.56 20.35 -11.11
CA VAL A 146 -9.51 21.78 -10.76
C VAL A 146 -8.56 22.05 -9.58
N ARG A 147 -8.34 21.07 -8.69
CA ARG A 147 -7.43 21.19 -7.54
C ARG A 147 -5.94 21.25 -7.95
N PHE A 148 -5.63 20.84 -9.18
CA PHE A 148 -4.28 20.78 -9.72
C PHE A 148 -4.02 21.85 -10.79
N LEU A 149 -5.03 22.61 -11.18
CA LEU A 149 -4.89 23.70 -12.15
C LEU A 149 -4.44 24.99 -11.45
N PRO A 150 -3.60 25.81 -12.10
CA PRO A 150 -3.28 27.14 -11.59
C PRO A 150 -4.55 28.02 -11.57
N PRO A 151 -4.60 29.03 -10.68
CA PRO A 151 -5.72 29.97 -10.58
C PRO A 151 -5.89 30.86 -11.82
#